data_AF-A0A1F6LMY4-F1
#
_entry.id   AF-A0A1F6LMY4-F1
#
_cell.length_a   1.000
_cell.length_b   1.000
_cell.length_c   1.000
_cell.angle_alpha   90.00
_cell.angle_beta   90.00
_cell.angle_gamma   90.00
#
_symmetry.space_group_name_H-M   'P 1'
#
loop_
_entity.id
_entity.type
_entity.pdbx_description
1 polymer ?
#
loop_
_entity_poly.entity_id
_entity_poly.type
_entity_poly.pdbx_seq_one_letter_code
_entity_poly.pdbx_strand_id
1 'polypeptide(L)'
;METYRSYMRLKNRTIYTAAQMLRRWGVSFHETSDLRVQKMQREIRAVGGTIEFAIEQFPDGSWTAESKNIDGIITGGLTTRDMASLIKDAVFTYFGIPPHLCTDALLRAGDEPITSTQRVYV
;
A
#
# COMPACT_ATOMS: atom_id res chain seq x y z
N MET A 1 20.65 8.00 10.94
CA MET A 1 19.44 7.17 10.87
C MET A 1 18.51 7.58 9.72
N GLU A 2 18.37 8.88 9.47
CA GLU A 2 17.57 9.46 8.38
C GLU A 2 18.06 9.08 6.97
N THR A 3 19.38 9.11 6.76
CA THR A 3 20.04 8.71 5.50
C THR A 3 19.78 7.25 5.12
N TYR A 4 19.77 6.34 6.10
CA TYR A 4 19.49 4.92 5.87
C TYR A 4 18.03 4.67 5.47
N ARG A 5 17.08 5.37 6.11
CA ARG A 5 15.65 5.31 5.75
C ARG A 5 15.43 5.84 4.33
N SER A 6 16.05 6.96 3.98
CA SER A 6 15.97 7.54 2.63
C SER A 6 16.55 6.61 1.57
N TYR A 7 17.71 5.99 1.85
CA TYR A 7 18.34 5.02 0.95
C TYR A 7 17.45 3.79 0.71
N MET A 8 16.89 3.20 1.77
CA MET A 8 16.02 2.03 1.65
C MET A 8 14.73 2.34 0.89
N ARG A 9 14.14 3.53 1.08
CA ARG A 9 12.97 3.98 0.30
C ARG A 9 13.28 4.08 -1.19
N LEU A 10 14.41 4.69 -1.54
CA LEU A 10 14.84 4.81 -2.95
C LEU A 10 15.05 3.43 -3.58
N LYS A 11 15.76 2.52 -2.88
CA LYS A 11 16.01 1.16 -3.36
C LYS A 11 14.70 0.38 -3.57
N ASN A 12 13.81 0.40 -2.59
CA ASN A 12 12.51 -0.30 -2.67
C ASN A 12 11.67 0.23 -3.82
N ARG A 13 11.63 1.56 -4.01
CA ARG A 13 10.94 2.20 -5.13
C ARG A 13 11.49 1.75 -6.49
N THR A 14 12.81 1.66 -6.64
CA THR A 14 13.44 1.19 -7.87
C THR A 14 13.10 -0.27 -8.16
N ILE A 15 13.18 -1.14 -7.15
CA ILE A 15 12.82 -2.57 -7.29
C ILE A 15 11.34 -2.72 -7.69
N TYR A 16 10.44 -1.99 -7.02
CA TYR A 16 9.02 -1.99 -7.34
C TYR A 16 8.77 -1.57 -8.80
N THR A 17 9.41 -0.47 -9.22
CA THR A 17 9.24 0.07 -10.58
C THR A 17 9.77 -0.91 -11.64
N ALA A 18 10.94 -1.50 -11.40
CA ALA A 18 11.51 -2.51 -12.28
C ALA A 18 10.62 -3.77 -12.37
N ALA A 19 10.08 -4.25 -11.24
CA ALA A 19 9.15 -5.37 -11.22
C ALA A 19 7.87 -5.07 -12.03
N GLN A 20 7.31 -3.86 -11.90
CA GLN A 20 6.16 -3.42 -12.71
C GLN A 20 6.46 -3.40 -14.21
N MET A 21 7.67 -2.98 -14.61
CA MET A 21 8.11 -3.05 -16.00
C MET A 21 8.24 -4.50 -16.51
N LEU A 22 8.85 -5.38 -15.71
CA LEU A 22 9.01 -6.79 -16.06
C LEU A 22 7.66 -7.51 -16.17
N ARG A 23 6.69 -7.19 -15.30
CA ARG A 23 5.30 -7.69 -15.42
C ARG A 23 4.65 -7.29 -16.73
N ARG A 24 4.84 -6.03 -17.18
CA ARG A 24 4.36 -5.56 -18.48
C ARG A 24 4.96 -6.34 -19.65
N TRP A 25 6.11 -6.99 -19.45
CA TRP A 25 6.75 -7.86 -20.42
C TRP A 25 6.43 -9.35 -20.21
N GLY A 26 5.46 -9.68 -19.35
CA GLY A 26 4.97 -11.05 -19.14
C GLY A 26 5.72 -11.84 -18.06
N VAL A 27 6.65 -11.23 -17.33
CA VAL A 27 7.34 -11.90 -16.22
C VAL A 27 6.40 -11.98 -15.01
N SER A 28 6.13 -13.20 -14.54
CA SER A 28 5.41 -13.46 -13.28
C SER A 28 6.41 -13.72 -12.15
N PHE A 29 6.22 -13.02 -11.02
CA PHE A 29 7.03 -13.22 -9.82
C PHE A 29 6.42 -14.24 -8.84
N HIS A 30 5.32 -14.90 -9.24
CA HIS A 30 4.60 -15.88 -8.42
C HIS A 30 4.17 -15.29 -7.07
N GLU A 31 3.63 -14.08 -7.06
CA GLU A 31 3.28 -13.35 -5.85
C GLU A 31 2.34 -14.12 -4.93
N THR A 32 1.41 -14.90 -5.50
CA THR A 32 0.40 -15.68 -4.77
C THR A 32 0.97 -16.90 -4.06
N SER A 33 2.21 -17.31 -4.34
CA SER A 33 2.87 -18.41 -3.63
C SER A 33 3.59 -17.96 -2.35
N ASP A 34 3.80 -16.65 -2.16
CA ASP A 34 4.45 -16.12 -0.96
C ASP A 34 3.51 -16.13 0.25
N LEU A 35 3.98 -16.71 1.36
CA LEU A 35 3.20 -16.86 2.59
C LEU A 35 2.72 -15.52 3.17
N ARG A 36 3.49 -14.44 2.98
CA ARG A 36 3.12 -13.11 3.48
C ARG A 36 2.01 -12.51 2.63
N VAL A 37 2.06 -12.71 1.31
CA VAL A 37 0.97 -12.32 0.40
C VAL A 37 -0.30 -13.10 0.72
N GLN A 38 -0.20 -14.41 0.96
CA GLN A 38 -1.35 -15.22 1.37
C GLN A 38 -1.92 -14.79 2.73
N LYS A 39 -1.05 -14.44 3.70
CA LYS A 39 -1.48 -13.86 4.98
C LYS A 39 -2.23 -12.55 4.78
N MET A 40 -1.66 -11.63 4.00
CA MET A 40 -2.28 -10.35 3.67
C MET A 40 -3.66 -10.55 3.02
N GLN A 41 -3.78 -11.41 2.01
CA GLN A 41 -5.06 -11.67 1.35
C GLN A 41 -6.10 -12.31 2.29
N ARG A 42 -5.68 -13.17 3.22
CA ARG A 42 -6.58 -13.73 4.24
C ARG A 42 -7.09 -12.65 5.19
N GLU A 43 -6.23 -11.75 5.65
CA GLU A 43 -6.64 -10.65 6.52
C GLU A 43 -7.56 -9.67 5.80
N ILE A 44 -7.24 -9.29 4.56
CA ILE A 44 -8.11 -8.45 3.72
C ILE A 44 -9.51 -9.10 3.57
N ARG A 45 -9.57 -10.41 3.29
CA ARG A 45 -10.86 -11.13 3.21
C ARG A 45 -11.60 -11.14 4.54
N ALA A 46 -10.90 -11.30 5.66
CA ALA A 46 -11.52 -11.34 6.99
C ALA A 46 -12.16 -10.00 7.39
N VAL A 47 -11.66 -8.88 6.85
CA VAL A 47 -12.15 -7.52 7.16
C VAL A 47 -13.15 -6.98 6.14
N GLY A 48 -13.75 -7.86 5.32
CA GLY A 48 -14.77 -7.49 4.34
C GLY A 48 -14.25 -7.27 2.91
N GLY A 49 -13.02 -7.71 2.62
CA GLY A 49 -12.47 -7.76 1.26
C GLY A 49 -11.72 -6.50 0.80
N THR A 50 -11.77 -5.44 1.59
CA THR A 50 -11.06 -4.17 1.35
C THR A 50 -10.49 -3.61 2.65
N ILE A 51 -9.39 -2.86 2.57
CA ILE A 51 -8.85 -2.11 3.71
C ILE A 51 -9.38 -0.70 3.61
N GLU A 52 -10.12 -0.27 4.63
CA GLU A 52 -10.71 1.06 4.69
C GLU A 52 -9.79 2.02 5.41
N PHE A 53 -9.63 3.25 4.90
CA PHE A 53 -8.82 4.28 5.53
C PHE A 53 -9.66 5.49 5.93
N ALA A 54 -9.45 6.01 7.14
CA ALA A 54 -9.77 7.38 7.51
C ALA A 54 -8.63 8.27 7.04
N ILE A 55 -8.92 9.28 6.22
CA ILE A 55 -7.91 10.22 5.72
C ILE A 55 -8.21 11.59 6.31
N GLU A 56 -7.26 12.17 7.03
CA GLU A 56 -7.34 13.53 7.56
C GLU A 56 -6.36 14.41 6.78
N GLN A 57 -6.83 15.56 6.30
CA GLN A 57 -6.01 16.56 5.62
C GLN A 57 -5.99 17.82 6.48
N PHE A 58 -4.83 18.45 6.57
CA PHE A 58 -4.61 19.64 7.38
C PHE A 58 -4.50 20.89 6.50
N PRO A 59 -4.72 22.10 7.05
CA PRO A 59 -4.67 23.35 6.27
C PRO A 59 -3.33 23.64 5.59
N ASP A 60 -2.23 23.06 6.10
CA ASP A 60 -0.89 23.17 5.52
C ASP A 60 -0.66 22.22 4.31
N GLY A 61 -1.68 21.45 3.93
CA GLY A 61 -1.62 20.47 2.85
C GLY A 61 -1.02 19.12 3.25
N SER A 62 -0.59 18.98 4.50
CA SER A 62 -0.20 17.67 5.05
C SER A 62 -1.43 16.79 5.29
N TRP A 63 -1.21 15.49 5.42
CA TRP A 63 -2.28 14.54 5.61
C TRP A 63 -1.82 13.30 6.35
N THR A 64 -2.76 12.62 6.98
CA THR A 64 -2.59 11.29 7.56
C THR A 64 -3.67 10.35 7.02
N ALA A 65 -3.38 9.06 6.98
CA ALA A 65 -4.35 8.01 6.75
C ALA A 65 -4.14 6.88 7.73
N GLU A 66 -5.21 6.47 8.40
CA GLU A 66 -5.24 5.36 9.35
C GLU A 66 -6.28 4.34 8.90
N SER A 67 -5.89 3.07 8.91
CA SER A 67 -6.79 1.97 8.60
C SER A 67 -7.87 1.83 9.68
N LYS A 68 -9.12 1.66 9.26
CA LYS A 68 -10.29 1.54 10.15
C LYS A 68 -10.60 0.11 10.56
N ASN A 69 -10.13 -0.86 9.77
CA ASN A 69 -10.48 -2.27 9.92
C ASN A 69 -9.27 -3.21 10.08
N ILE A 70 -8.05 -2.67 10.00
CA ILE A 70 -6.80 -3.36 10.36
C ILE A 70 -5.95 -2.43 11.23
N ASP A 71 -5.74 -2.80 12.49
CA ASP A 71 -4.96 -2.00 13.43
C ASP A 71 -3.48 -1.92 13.05
N GLY A 72 -2.91 -0.72 13.18
CA GLY A 72 -1.47 -0.48 13.03
C GLY A 72 -1.00 -0.10 11.62
N ILE A 73 -1.92 0.08 10.66
CA ILE A 73 -1.59 0.66 9.35
C ILE A 73 -1.88 2.17 9.38
N ILE A 74 -0.83 2.97 9.57
CA ILE A 74 -0.90 4.44 9.58
C ILE A 74 0.17 4.98 8.63
N THR A 75 -0.19 5.98 7.84
CA THR A 75 0.72 6.68 6.93
C THR A 75 0.36 8.16 6.82
N GLY A 76 1.22 8.94 6.18
CA GLY A 76 0.98 10.36 5.96
C GLY A 76 2.02 10.99 5.07
N GLY A 77 1.81 12.26 4.73
CA GLY A 77 2.71 13.01 3.88
C GLY A 77 2.47 14.51 3.95
N LEU A 78 3.44 15.28 3.47
CA LEU A 78 3.37 16.75 3.42
C LEU A 78 2.54 17.26 2.24
N THR A 79 2.28 16.40 1.26
CA THR A 79 1.49 16.75 0.06
C THR A 79 0.64 15.56 -0.35
N THR A 80 -0.49 15.82 -0.99
CA THR A 80 -1.44 14.81 -1.45
C THR A 80 -1.03 14.13 -2.76
N ARG A 81 0.02 14.61 -3.44
CA ARG A 81 0.48 14.14 -4.77
C ARG A 81 0.72 12.62 -4.83
N ASP A 82 1.32 12.06 -3.78
CA ASP A 82 1.70 10.65 -3.72
C ASP A 82 0.86 9.85 -2.71
N MET A 83 -0.29 10.40 -2.27
CA MET A 83 -1.10 9.84 -1.18
C MET A 83 -1.49 8.37 -1.40
N ALA A 84 -2.09 8.07 -2.56
CA ALA A 84 -2.51 6.70 -2.88
C ALA A 84 -1.32 5.72 -2.89
N SER A 85 -0.16 6.14 -3.39
CA SER A 85 1.06 5.32 -3.42
C SER A 85 1.59 5.07 -2.01
N LEU A 86 1.57 6.09 -1.14
CA LEU A 86 2.02 5.98 0.25
C LEU A 86 1.08 5.11 1.12
N ILE A 87 -0.22 5.12 0.84
CA ILE A 87 -1.20 4.23 1.48
C ILE A 87 -0.91 2.77 1.08
N LYS A 88 -0.71 2.50 -0.22
CA LYS A 88 -0.37 1.14 -0.69
C LYS A 88 0.97 0.66 -0.12
N ASP A 89 1.98 1.51 -0.09
CA ASP A 89 3.29 1.21 0.49
C ASP A 89 3.18 0.88 1.98
N ALA A 90 2.35 1.59 2.73
CA ALA A 90 2.10 1.32 4.15
C ALA A 90 1.46 -0.05 4.36
N VAL A 91 0.47 -0.43 3.53
CA VAL A 91 -0.12 -1.78 3.58
C VAL A 91 0.93 -2.85 3.30
N PHE A 92 1.69 -2.74 2.21
CA PHE A 92 2.72 -3.72 1.88
C PHE A 92 3.82 -3.81 2.95
N THR A 93 4.19 -2.67 3.53
CA THR A 93 5.17 -2.59 4.62
C THR A 93 4.67 -3.29 5.88
N TYR A 94 3.41 -3.07 6.26
CA TYR A 94 2.79 -3.73 7.41
C TYR A 94 2.85 -5.26 7.30
N PHE A 95 2.56 -5.79 6.10
CA PHE A 95 2.62 -7.23 5.83
C PHE A 95 4.03 -7.76 5.51
N GLY A 96 5.04 -6.89 5.46
CA GLY A 96 6.42 -7.27 5.14
C GLY A 96 6.60 -7.81 3.72
N ILE A 97 5.76 -7.36 2.78
CA ILE A 97 5.80 -7.80 1.39
C ILE A 97 7.04 -7.23 0.70
N PRO A 98 7.89 -8.06 0.06
CA PRO A 98 9.03 -7.57 -0.69
C PRO A 98 8.59 -6.66 -1.85
N PRO A 99 9.34 -5.60 -2.17
CA PRO A 99 8.97 -4.65 -3.22
C PRO A 99 8.73 -5.28 -4.61
N HIS A 100 9.43 -6.37 -4.93
CA HIS A 100 9.27 -7.07 -6.21
C HIS A 100 7.96 -7.88 -6.27
N LEU A 101 7.33 -8.20 -5.14
CA LEU A 101 6.03 -8.87 -5.06
C LEU A 101 4.87 -7.90 -4.90
N CYS A 102 5.14 -6.62 -4.58
CA CYS A 102 4.09 -5.61 -4.48
C CYS A 102 3.44 -5.37 -5.84
N THR A 103 2.14 -5.60 -5.91
CA THR A 103 1.30 -5.25 -7.06
C THR A 103 -0.09 -4.87 -6.58
N ASP A 104 -0.65 -3.81 -7.17
CA ASP A 104 -1.94 -3.23 -6.78
C ASP A 104 -3.09 -4.25 -6.82
N ALA A 105 -2.99 -5.26 -7.69
CA ALA A 105 -3.96 -6.34 -7.79
C ALA A 105 -4.09 -7.17 -6.50
N LEU A 106 -3.05 -7.22 -5.65
CA LEU A 106 -3.06 -7.99 -4.40
C LEU A 106 -3.85 -7.31 -3.27
N LEU A 107 -4.08 -6.00 -3.37
CA LEU A 107 -4.78 -5.22 -2.35
C LEU A 107 -6.30 -5.37 -2.43
N ARG A 108 -6.80 -6.26 -3.29
CA ARG A 108 -8.22 -6.52 -3.52
C ARG A 108 -8.53 -7.98 -3.23
N ALA A 109 -9.61 -8.25 -2.52
CA ALA A 109 -10.19 -9.59 -2.45
C ALA A 109 -11.15 -9.83 -3.64
N GLY A 110 -10.65 -9.82 -4.88
CA GLY A 110 -11.46 -10.09 -6.08
C GLY A 110 -11.74 -8.85 -6.95
N ASP A 111 -12.77 -8.95 -7.80
CA ASP A 111 -13.13 -7.97 -8.85
C ASP A 111 -13.99 -6.78 -8.38
N GLU A 112 -14.16 -6.57 -7.07
CA GLU A 112 -15.03 -5.49 -6.58
C GLU A 112 -14.43 -4.08 -6.81
N PRO A 113 -15.26 -3.10 -7.22
CA PRO A 113 -14.83 -1.73 -7.47
C PRO A 113 -14.41 -1.03 -6.17
N ILE A 114 -13.33 -0.25 -6.25
CA ILE A 114 -12.77 0.51 -5.12
C ILE A 114 -13.80 1.55 -4.66
N THR A 115 -14.42 1.32 -3.51
CA THR A 115 -15.23 2.34 -2.83
C THR A 115 -14.33 3.03 -1.79
N SER A 116 -13.72 4.15 -2.16
CA SER A 116 -12.91 4.96 -1.24
C SER A 116 -13.78 5.99 -0.55
N THR A 117 -14.15 5.75 0.71
CA THR A 117 -14.88 6.75 1.51
C THR A 117 -13.90 7.76 2.11
N GLN A 118 -13.62 8.83 1.36
CA GLN A 118 -12.88 9.98 1.87
C GLN A 118 -13.81 10.87 2.71
N ARG A 119 -13.42 11.19 3.94
CA ARG A 119 -14.04 12.26 4.72
C ARG A 119 -13.00 13.37 4.86
N VAL A 120 -13.21 14.48 4.14
CA VAL A 120 -12.37 15.68 4.24
C VAL A 120 -12.93 16.53 5.36
N TYR A 121 -12.15 16.76 6.42
CA TYR A 121 -12.44 17.79 7.40
C TYR A 121 -11.77 19.09 6.92
N VAL A 122 -12.57 20.14 6.72
CA VAL A 122 -12.15 21.50 6.36
C VAL A 122 -12.15 22.36 7.61
#